data_AF-A0A1F4YMP7-F1
#
_entry.id   AF-A0A1F4YMP7-F1
#
_cell.length_a   1.000
_cell.length_b   1.000
_cell.length_c   1.000
_cell.angle_alpha   90.00
_cell.angle_beta   90.00
_cell.angle_gamma   90.00
#
_symmetry.space_group_name_H-M   'P 1'
#
loop_
_entity.id
_entity.type
_entity.pdbx_description
1 polymer ?
#
loop_
_entity_poly.entity_id
_entity_poly.type
_entity_poly.pdbx_seq_one_letter_code
_entity_poly.pdbx_strand_id
1 'polypeptide(L)'
;MYDVTQYLDFFDFSPKEYRRAFSPTLTELNAPKADTTVEVRPPELSDLENELLISARDSANPKRFEVALERFFNEIGFRCKRIGGSGETDVLVFEPFRFIVDGKSTKTDSKSAINFTRIKRHKAQNDADFMVIASVGFDKAVGRDAELEGACLIEIQALVQLLEIHRAFVLSPFDYIEVFKQTGVVGPNKITEFGNKYKAQGATIAKSLTVIENLDFQGRTIDEIKGRLDLYCEQKNIRRITREEIIKHLSFLSSETLNIINCIDGKYSLRFTPGIARSRLKSVLSKVSE
;
A
#
# COMPACT_ATOMS: atom_id res chain seq x y z
N MET A 1 -35.30 -27.87 39.69
CA MET A 1 -34.37 -27.72 38.55
C MET A 1 -35.24 -27.47 37.33
N TYR A 2 -35.33 -26.24 36.85
CA TYR A 2 -36.26 -25.87 35.78
C TYR A 2 -35.64 -26.21 34.42
N ASP A 3 -36.40 -26.96 33.61
CA ASP A 3 -36.02 -27.35 32.26
C ASP A 3 -36.25 -26.17 31.30
N VAL A 4 -35.15 -25.58 30.84
CA VAL A 4 -35.14 -24.36 30.01
C VAL A 4 -35.35 -24.67 28.53
N THR A 5 -35.51 -25.95 28.15
CA THR A 5 -35.65 -26.33 26.73
C THR A 5 -37.00 -25.97 26.13
N GLN A 6 -38.03 -25.68 26.95
CA GLN A 6 -39.37 -25.32 26.46
C GLN A 6 -39.50 -23.90 25.87
N TYR A 7 -38.44 -23.09 25.89
CA TYR A 7 -38.46 -21.70 25.38
C TYR A 7 -37.64 -21.48 24.10
N LEU A 8 -36.99 -22.52 23.56
CA LEU A 8 -36.15 -22.37 22.36
C LEU A 8 -36.95 -22.23 21.06
N ASP A 9 -38.25 -22.58 21.06
CA ASP A 9 -39.11 -22.47 19.87
C ASP A 9 -39.72 -21.07 19.66
N PHE A 10 -39.44 -20.11 20.54
CA PHE A 10 -40.04 -18.76 20.48
C PHE A 10 -39.21 -17.70 19.74
N PHE A 11 -38.03 -18.05 19.21
CA PHE A 11 -37.13 -17.11 18.51
C PHE A 11 -36.86 -17.51 17.06
N ASP A 12 -37.92 -17.74 16.28
CA ASP A 12 -37.81 -17.82 14.81
C ASP A 12 -38.67 -16.72 14.16
N PHE A 13 -38.00 -15.66 13.70
CA PHE A 13 -38.59 -14.48 13.04
C PHE A 13 -38.81 -14.68 11.53
N SER A 14 -38.77 -15.92 11.03
CA SER A 14 -38.99 -16.21 9.62
C SER A 14 -40.48 -16.09 9.24
N PRO A 15 -40.84 -15.37 8.16
CA PRO A 15 -42.22 -15.31 7.68
C PRO A 15 -42.80 -16.71 7.39
N LYS A 16 -44.06 -16.96 7.80
CA LYS A 16 -44.76 -18.26 7.70
C LYS A 16 -44.72 -18.88 6.29
N GLU A 17 -44.54 -18.06 5.26
CA GLU A 17 -44.52 -18.44 3.84
C GLU A 17 -43.27 -19.25 3.42
N TYR A 18 -42.21 -19.25 4.24
CA TYR A 18 -40.97 -19.99 3.96
C TYR A 18 -40.91 -21.39 4.62
N ARG A 19 -41.97 -21.83 5.32
CA ARG A 19 -42.03 -23.17 5.95
C ARG A 19 -42.41 -24.28 4.96
N ARG A 20 -41.67 -24.40 3.85
CA ARG A 20 -41.73 -25.59 2.98
C ARG A 20 -40.46 -26.41 3.16
N ALA A 21 -40.68 -27.69 3.46
CA ALA A 21 -39.74 -28.68 3.92
C ALA A 21 -38.44 -28.78 3.10
N PHE A 22 -37.32 -28.57 3.79
CA PHE A 22 -36.04 -29.18 3.45
C PHE A 22 -35.53 -29.83 4.74
N SER A 23 -35.84 -31.10 4.94
CA SER A 23 -35.12 -31.93 5.92
C SER A 23 -34.01 -32.63 5.14
N PRO A 24 -32.75 -32.15 5.18
CA PRO A 24 -31.67 -32.92 4.59
C PRO A 24 -31.51 -34.22 5.39
N THR A 25 -31.53 -35.35 4.69
CA THR A 25 -31.15 -36.64 5.24
C THR A 25 -29.69 -36.58 5.65
N LEU A 26 -29.41 -36.91 6.92
CA LEU A 26 -28.06 -37.02 7.48
C LEU A 26 -27.37 -38.25 6.89
N THR A 27 -26.85 -38.11 5.68
CA THR A 27 -25.92 -39.07 5.07
C THR A 27 -24.50 -38.56 5.32
N GLU A 28 -23.78 -39.27 6.19
CA GLU A 28 -22.33 -39.30 6.39
C GLU A 28 -21.56 -37.98 6.13
N LEU A 29 -21.48 -37.15 7.17
CA LEU A 29 -20.42 -36.16 7.32
C LEU A 29 -19.07 -36.90 7.45
N ASN A 30 -18.42 -37.16 6.33
CA ASN A 30 -16.98 -37.39 6.33
C ASN A 30 -16.31 -36.08 6.75
N ALA A 31 -15.87 -36.03 8.01
CA ALA A 31 -15.02 -34.96 8.50
C ALA A 31 -13.76 -34.91 7.60
N PRO A 32 -13.45 -33.76 6.97
CA PRO A 32 -12.18 -33.63 6.30
C PRO A 32 -11.09 -33.77 7.37
N LYS A 33 -10.16 -34.71 7.14
CA LYS A 33 -8.96 -34.84 7.97
C LYS A 33 -8.27 -33.48 7.99
N ALA A 34 -8.08 -32.94 9.20
CA ALA A 34 -7.31 -31.74 9.42
C ALA A 34 -5.83 -32.03 9.18
N ASP A 35 -5.41 -32.01 7.92
CA ASP A 35 -4.03 -31.77 7.54
C ASP A 35 -3.97 -30.42 6.84
N THR A 36 -3.64 -29.39 7.62
CA THR A 36 -3.03 -28.18 7.07
C THR A 36 -2.28 -27.49 8.20
N THR A 37 -1.05 -27.95 8.45
CA THR A 37 0.01 -27.01 8.78
C THR A 37 0.05 -26.00 7.64
N VAL A 38 -0.57 -24.83 7.84
CA VAL A 38 -0.36 -23.68 6.97
C VAL A 38 1.07 -23.26 7.20
N GLU A 39 2.00 -23.85 6.45
CA GLU A 39 3.30 -23.24 6.24
C GLU A 39 3.04 -21.84 5.69
N VAL A 40 3.43 -20.83 6.47
CA VAL A 40 3.49 -19.45 5.99
C VAL A 40 4.56 -19.42 4.91
N ARG A 41 4.15 -19.67 3.66
CA ARG A 41 5.00 -19.51 2.49
C ARG A 41 5.41 -18.04 2.45
N PRO A 42 6.72 -17.71 2.35
CA PRO A 42 7.11 -16.33 2.10
C PRO A 42 6.36 -15.82 0.86
N PRO A 43 5.96 -14.54 0.83
CA PRO A 43 5.23 -14.00 -0.31
C PRO A 43 6.01 -14.32 -1.58
N GLU A 44 5.38 -15.05 -2.51
CA GLU A 44 6.01 -15.35 -3.79
C GLU A 44 6.21 -14.01 -4.52
N LEU A 45 7.48 -13.62 -4.66
CA LEU A 45 7.86 -12.45 -5.43
C LEU A 45 7.28 -12.61 -6.85
N SER A 46 6.65 -11.56 -7.33
CA SER A 46 6.21 -11.44 -8.72
C SER A 46 7.37 -11.61 -9.70
N ASP A 47 7.03 -11.90 -10.95
CA ASP A 47 8.01 -12.05 -12.03
C ASP A 47 8.96 -10.85 -12.14
N LEU A 48 8.48 -9.62 -11.93
CA LEU A 48 9.32 -8.43 -12.01
C LEU A 48 10.28 -8.26 -10.82
N GLU A 49 9.85 -8.60 -9.61
CA GLU A 49 10.69 -8.50 -8.41
C GLU A 49 11.84 -9.51 -8.47
N ASN A 50 11.53 -10.75 -8.88
CA ASN A 50 12.54 -11.77 -9.14
C ASN A 50 13.50 -11.33 -10.25
N GLU A 51 12.95 -10.75 -11.33
CA GLU A 51 13.76 -10.31 -12.46
C GLU A 51 14.73 -9.19 -12.06
N LEU A 52 14.28 -8.20 -11.28
CA LEU A 52 15.15 -7.14 -10.73
C LEU A 52 16.29 -7.73 -9.90
N LEU A 53 16.00 -8.67 -9.00
CA LEU A 53 17.00 -9.29 -8.12
C LEU A 53 18.03 -10.14 -8.88
N ILE A 54 17.56 -10.95 -9.85
CA ILE A 54 18.42 -11.85 -10.62
C ILE A 54 19.28 -11.05 -11.61
N SER A 55 18.66 -10.14 -12.37
CA SER A 55 19.36 -9.38 -13.42
C SER A 55 20.39 -8.40 -12.85
N ALA A 56 20.15 -7.83 -11.66
CA ALA A 56 21.13 -7.00 -10.99
C ALA A 56 22.38 -7.78 -10.55
N ARG A 57 22.29 -9.10 -10.36
CA ARG A 57 23.45 -9.96 -10.07
C ARG A 57 24.12 -10.52 -11.33
N ASP A 58 23.43 -10.47 -12.46
CA ASP A 58 23.92 -10.98 -13.74
C ASP A 58 24.78 -9.94 -14.46
N SER A 59 26.05 -9.85 -14.05
CA SER A 59 27.02 -8.98 -14.72
C SER A 59 27.38 -9.41 -16.14
N ALA A 60 27.00 -10.63 -16.57
CA ALA A 60 27.24 -11.10 -17.93
C ALA A 60 26.18 -10.57 -18.91
N ASN A 61 24.98 -10.27 -18.42
CA ASN A 61 23.87 -9.77 -19.23
C ASN A 61 23.31 -8.43 -18.69
N PRO A 62 24.10 -7.32 -18.73
CA PRO A 62 23.65 -6.03 -18.19
C PRO A 62 22.36 -5.52 -18.83
N LYS A 63 22.14 -5.79 -20.12
CA LYS A 63 20.90 -5.43 -20.83
C LYS A 63 19.63 -5.99 -20.19
N ARG A 64 19.72 -7.17 -19.56
CA ARG A 64 18.60 -7.79 -18.85
C ARG A 64 18.15 -6.91 -17.68
N PHE A 65 19.12 -6.32 -16.97
CA PHE A 65 18.85 -5.43 -15.86
C PHE A 65 18.26 -4.09 -16.33
N GLU A 66 18.77 -3.53 -17.44
CA GLU A 66 18.18 -2.34 -18.05
C GLU A 66 16.69 -2.52 -18.39
N VAL A 67 16.32 -3.69 -18.96
CA VAL A 67 14.93 -4.04 -19.28
C VAL A 67 14.08 -4.15 -18.01
N ALA A 68 14.62 -4.74 -16.94
CA ALA A 68 13.92 -4.84 -15.67
C ALA A 68 13.65 -3.46 -15.05
N LEU A 69 14.62 -2.54 -15.13
CA LEU A 69 14.46 -1.16 -14.66
C LEU A 69 13.40 -0.40 -15.47
N GLU A 70 13.42 -0.50 -16.80
CA GLU A 70 12.40 0.11 -17.66
C GLU A 70 10.99 -0.41 -17.30
N ARG A 71 10.84 -1.72 -17.09
CA ARG A 71 9.57 -2.31 -16.65
C ARG A 71 9.12 -1.77 -15.29
N PHE A 72 10.04 -1.66 -14.33
CA PHE A 72 9.74 -1.12 -13.01
C PHE A 72 9.21 0.31 -13.08
N PHE A 73 9.90 1.22 -13.78
CA PHE A 73 9.47 2.62 -13.87
C PHE A 73 8.14 2.77 -14.60
N ASN A 74 7.90 1.99 -15.65
CA ASN A 74 6.60 1.96 -16.32
C ASN A 74 5.48 1.44 -15.39
N GLU A 75 5.75 0.40 -14.58
CA GLU A 75 4.74 -0.16 -13.68
C GLU A 75 4.32 0.83 -12.59
N ILE A 76 5.26 1.56 -11.99
CA ILE A 76 4.95 2.57 -10.95
C ILE A 76 4.44 3.91 -11.52
N GLY A 77 4.16 3.97 -12.83
CA GLY A 77 3.46 5.09 -13.47
C GLY A 77 4.33 6.16 -14.11
N PHE A 78 5.63 5.93 -14.31
CA PHE A 78 6.49 6.85 -15.07
C PHE A 78 6.50 6.51 -16.55
N ARG A 79 6.46 7.55 -17.39
CA ARG A 79 6.78 7.39 -18.81
C ARG A 79 8.30 7.34 -18.96
N CYS A 80 8.84 6.22 -19.39
CA CYS A 80 10.28 6.05 -19.56
C CYS A 80 10.62 5.32 -20.86
N LYS A 81 11.89 5.40 -21.26
CA LYS A 81 12.44 4.66 -22.39
C LYS A 81 13.85 4.23 -22.07
N ARG A 82 14.15 2.97 -22.36
CA ARG A 82 15.52 2.46 -22.36
C ARG A 82 16.29 3.04 -23.56
N ILE A 83 17.40 3.72 -23.27
CA ILE A 83 18.30 4.27 -24.31
C ILE A 83 19.42 3.27 -24.59
N GLY A 84 19.97 2.65 -23.53
CA GLY A 84 20.82 1.45 -23.56
C GLY A 84 21.92 1.42 -24.64
N GLY A 85 23.18 1.57 -24.24
CA GLY A 85 24.30 1.53 -25.17
C GLY A 85 25.65 1.70 -24.49
N SER A 86 26.73 1.28 -25.17
CA SER A 86 28.07 1.55 -24.67
C SER A 86 28.29 3.06 -24.61
N GLY A 87 28.46 3.59 -23.41
CA GLY A 87 28.65 5.04 -23.24
C GLY A 87 27.38 5.83 -22.96
N GLU A 88 26.19 5.21 -22.81
CA GLU A 88 24.92 5.92 -22.55
C GLU A 88 24.35 5.59 -21.16
N THR A 89 23.26 6.28 -20.78
CA THR A 89 22.44 5.89 -19.63
C THR A 89 21.49 4.74 -20.01
N ASP A 90 21.12 3.94 -19.03
CA ASP A 90 20.30 2.76 -19.27
C ASP A 90 18.85 3.16 -19.59
N VAL A 91 18.23 3.93 -18.69
CA VAL A 91 16.83 4.38 -18.83
C VAL A 91 16.75 5.89 -18.66
N LEU A 92 15.95 6.54 -19.51
CA LEU A 92 15.54 7.94 -19.37
C LEU A 92 14.05 7.98 -19.02
N VAL A 93 13.73 8.64 -17.90
CA VAL A 93 12.37 8.95 -17.50
C VAL A 93 12.01 10.35 -17.99
N PHE A 94 10.82 10.51 -18.57
CA PHE A 94 10.38 11.75 -19.21
C PHE A 94 9.42 12.57 -18.33
N GLU A 95 8.41 11.91 -17.78
CA GLU A 95 7.25 12.55 -17.15
C GLU A 95 6.85 11.78 -15.88
N PRO A 96 6.38 12.47 -14.81
CA PRO A 96 6.25 13.93 -14.69
C PRO A 96 7.57 14.66 -14.38
N PHE A 97 8.66 13.93 -14.14
CA PHE A 97 9.99 14.48 -13.94
C PHE A 97 10.96 13.84 -14.90
N ARG A 98 11.95 14.62 -15.35
CA ARG A 98 12.93 14.14 -16.30
C ARG A 98 14.19 13.73 -15.57
N PHE A 99 14.50 12.44 -15.52
CA PHE A 99 15.70 11.95 -14.83
C PHE A 99 16.30 10.74 -15.50
N ILE A 100 17.60 10.55 -15.30
CA ILE A 100 18.31 9.37 -15.80
C ILE A 100 18.39 8.29 -14.73
N VAL A 101 18.35 7.05 -15.19
CA VAL A 101 18.57 5.87 -14.36
C VAL A 101 19.68 5.03 -14.98
N ASP A 102 20.62 4.63 -14.15
CA ASP A 102 21.78 3.82 -14.53
C ASP A 102 21.85 2.56 -13.65
N GLY A 103 21.76 1.39 -14.27
CA GLY A 103 21.81 0.08 -13.64
C GLY A 103 23.24 -0.44 -13.58
N LYS A 104 23.72 -0.74 -12.38
CA LYS A 104 25.03 -1.37 -12.16
C LYS A 104 24.87 -2.80 -11.70
N SER A 105 24.87 -3.74 -12.64
CA SER A 105 24.89 -5.16 -12.30
C SER A 105 26.24 -5.59 -11.72
N THR A 106 26.22 -6.52 -10.77
CA THR A 106 27.42 -6.98 -10.06
C THR A 106 27.25 -8.36 -9.46
N LYS A 107 28.30 -9.20 -9.54
CA LYS A 107 28.31 -10.51 -8.87
C LYS A 107 28.55 -10.42 -7.36
N THR A 108 29.10 -9.29 -6.91
CA THR A 108 29.33 -8.97 -5.50
C THR A 108 28.08 -8.40 -4.86
N ASP A 109 27.99 -8.40 -3.53
CA ASP A 109 26.83 -7.82 -2.84
C ASP A 109 26.80 -6.28 -2.87
N SER A 110 27.94 -5.64 -3.16
CA SER A 110 28.03 -4.18 -3.25
C SER A 110 28.91 -3.69 -4.40
N LYS A 111 28.65 -2.45 -4.85
CA LYS A 111 29.54 -1.68 -5.72
C LYS A 111 30.45 -0.77 -4.91
N SER A 112 31.75 -0.89 -5.18
CA SER A 112 32.82 -0.13 -4.55
C SER A 112 33.29 1.10 -5.33
N ALA A 113 32.88 1.24 -6.59
CA ALA A 113 33.24 2.38 -7.44
C ALA A 113 32.14 2.71 -8.45
N ILE A 114 31.86 4.01 -8.61
CA ILE A 114 30.93 4.57 -9.59
C ILE A 114 31.61 5.76 -10.26
N ASN A 115 31.53 5.85 -11.59
CA ASN A 115 32.04 7.00 -12.33
C ASN A 115 30.96 8.09 -12.41
N PHE A 116 30.84 8.89 -11.35
CA PHE A 116 29.86 9.97 -11.27
C PHE A 116 30.05 11.04 -12.35
N THR A 117 31.30 11.35 -12.73
CA THR A 117 31.60 12.30 -13.82
C THR A 117 30.92 11.91 -15.14
N ARG A 118 30.96 10.62 -15.48
CA ARG A 118 30.30 10.10 -16.67
C ARG A 118 28.77 10.23 -16.58
N ILE A 119 28.20 9.89 -15.43
CA ILE A 119 26.74 9.94 -15.21
C ILE A 119 26.24 11.39 -15.22
N LYS A 120 26.97 12.32 -14.61
CA LYS A 120 26.71 13.77 -14.67
C LYS A 120 26.68 14.28 -16.12
N ARG A 121 27.63 13.84 -16.95
CA ARG A 121 27.62 14.17 -18.37
C ARG A 121 26.35 13.67 -19.06
N HIS A 122 25.92 12.43 -18.79
CA HIS A 122 24.68 11.88 -19.36
C HIS A 122 23.43 12.61 -18.85
N LYS A 123 23.40 13.00 -17.58
CA LYS A 123 22.34 13.83 -17.01
C LYS A 123 22.22 15.14 -17.80
N ALA A 124 23.35 15.83 -18.02
CA ALA A 124 23.38 17.08 -18.76
C ALA A 124 22.99 16.90 -20.24
N GLN A 125 23.51 15.86 -20.90
CA GLN A 125 23.17 15.55 -22.31
C GLN A 125 21.69 15.25 -22.52
N ASN A 126 21.03 14.67 -21.52
CA ASN A 126 19.62 14.32 -21.58
C ASN A 126 18.72 15.39 -20.95
N ASP A 127 19.23 16.53 -20.50
CA ASP A 127 18.46 17.56 -19.80
C ASP A 127 17.65 17.01 -18.62
N ALA A 128 18.30 16.16 -17.82
CA ALA A 128 17.68 15.51 -16.67
C ALA A 128 17.88 16.35 -15.38
N ASP A 129 16.86 16.38 -14.54
CA ASP A 129 16.83 17.11 -13.26
C ASP A 129 17.76 16.48 -12.21
N PHE A 130 17.78 15.15 -12.15
CA PHE A 130 18.58 14.36 -11.22
C PHE A 130 18.97 13.01 -11.83
N MET A 131 19.75 12.23 -11.07
CA MET A 131 20.25 10.93 -11.51
C MET A 131 20.01 9.87 -10.43
N VAL A 132 19.59 8.69 -10.86
CA VAL A 132 19.39 7.52 -10.01
C VAL A 132 20.32 6.41 -10.49
N ILE A 133 21.03 5.79 -9.56
CA ILE A 133 21.88 4.63 -9.84
C ILE A 133 21.33 3.45 -9.05
N ALA A 134 21.01 2.36 -9.74
CA ALA A 134 20.45 1.16 -9.14
C ALA A 134 21.51 0.04 -9.10
N SER A 135 21.70 -0.60 -7.95
CA SER A 135 22.59 -1.76 -7.81
C SER A 135 22.18 -2.63 -6.63
N VAL A 136 22.75 -3.84 -6.54
CA VAL A 136 22.47 -4.80 -5.45
C VAL A 136 22.75 -4.17 -4.08
N GLY A 137 23.81 -3.36 -3.99
CA GLY A 137 24.21 -2.62 -2.80
C GLY A 137 25.37 -1.66 -3.11
N PHE A 138 25.73 -0.82 -2.14
CA PHE A 138 26.80 0.17 -2.30
C PHE A 138 27.70 0.22 -1.08
N ASP A 139 29.00 0.41 -1.31
CA ASP A 139 29.94 0.63 -0.22
C ASP A 139 29.74 2.02 0.41
N LYS A 140 30.05 2.14 1.71
CA LYS A 140 29.92 3.40 2.47
C LYS A 140 30.68 4.59 1.85
N ALA A 141 31.82 4.33 1.20
CA ALA A 141 32.58 5.38 0.51
C ALA A 141 31.79 5.95 -0.68
N VAL A 142 31.25 5.06 -1.52
CA VAL A 142 30.42 5.42 -2.68
C VAL A 142 29.16 6.17 -2.27
N GLY A 143 28.57 5.81 -1.12
CA GLY A 143 27.44 6.55 -0.54
C GLY A 143 27.77 8.02 -0.25
N ARG A 144 28.94 8.29 0.34
CA ARG A 144 29.40 9.67 0.61
C ARG A 144 29.70 10.43 -0.68
N ASP A 145 30.32 9.76 -1.65
CA ASP A 145 30.58 10.37 -2.96
C ASP A 145 29.26 10.76 -3.65
N ALA A 146 28.23 9.92 -3.59
CA ALA A 146 26.93 10.23 -4.16
C ALA A 146 26.22 11.41 -3.48
N GLU A 147 26.41 11.61 -2.18
CA GLU A 147 25.89 12.79 -1.47
C GLU A 147 26.54 14.07 -2.01
N LEU A 148 27.86 14.08 -2.17
CA LEU A 148 28.60 15.21 -2.74
C LEU A 148 28.23 15.47 -4.20
N GLU A 149 28.02 14.40 -4.95
CA GLU A 149 27.76 14.46 -6.38
C GLU A 149 26.29 14.72 -6.74
N GLY A 150 25.39 14.68 -5.76
CA GLY A 150 23.95 14.91 -5.94
C GLY A 150 23.24 13.73 -6.63
N ALA A 151 23.67 12.50 -6.34
CA ALA A 151 23.14 11.28 -6.95
C ALA A 151 22.35 10.42 -5.95
N CYS A 152 21.25 9.83 -6.41
CA CYS A 152 20.50 8.84 -5.65
C CYS A 152 21.08 7.45 -5.93
N LEU A 153 21.55 6.75 -4.90
CA LEU A 153 21.97 5.35 -4.99
C LEU A 153 20.89 4.47 -4.41
N ILE A 154 20.11 3.78 -5.23
CA ILE A 154 19.00 2.95 -4.76
C ILE A 154 19.36 1.46 -4.82
N GLU A 155 19.16 0.78 -3.70
CA GLU A 155 19.38 -0.66 -3.63
C GLU A 155 18.23 -1.43 -4.29
N ILE A 156 18.51 -2.58 -4.91
CA ILE A 156 17.45 -3.37 -5.55
C ILE A 156 16.37 -3.80 -4.57
N GLN A 157 16.75 -4.13 -3.33
CA GLN A 157 15.78 -4.46 -2.29
C GLN A 157 14.84 -3.29 -1.98
N ALA A 158 15.33 -2.05 -2.07
CA ALA A 158 14.51 -0.85 -1.94
C ALA A 158 13.53 -0.69 -3.11
N LEU A 159 13.96 -0.96 -4.35
CA LEU A 159 13.06 -0.96 -5.52
C LEU A 159 11.97 -2.04 -5.42
N VAL A 160 12.32 -3.25 -5.00
CA VAL A 160 11.35 -4.34 -4.77
C VAL A 160 10.32 -3.91 -3.73
N GLN A 161 10.75 -3.36 -2.60
CA GLN A 161 9.82 -2.87 -1.57
C GLN A 161 8.94 -1.72 -2.07
N LEU A 162 9.46 -0.81 -2.89
CA LEU A 162 8.65 0.24 -3.50
C LEU A 162 7.57 -0.33 -4.41
N LEU A 163 7.87 -1.40 -5.15
CA LEU A 163 6.90 -2.08 -6.00
C LEU A 163 5.80 -2.78 -5.18
N GLU A 164 6.17 -3.44 -4.08
CA GLU A 164 5.22 -4.01 -3.12
C GLU A 164 4.28 -2.94 -2.55
N ILE A 165 4.83 -1.79 -2.15
CA ILE A 165 4.04 -0.66 -1.64
C ILE A 165 3.13 -0.10 -2.75
N HIS A 166 3.63 0.06 -3.98
CA HIS A 166 2.82 0.52 -5.13
C HIS A 166 1.60 -0.38 -5.37
N ARG A 167 1.77 -1.69 -5.25
CA ARG A 167 0.67 -2.63 -5.45
C ARG A 167 -0.31 -2.67 -4.29
N ALA A 168 0.15 -2.33 -3.09
CA ALA A 168 -0.69 -2.26 -1.89
C ALA A 168 -1.44 -0.93 -1.74
N PHE A 169 -0.90 0.17 -2.27
CA PHE A 169 -1.41 1.53 -2.09
C PHE A 169 -1.42 2.32 -3.40
N VAL A 170 -2.45 3.13 -3.61
CA VAL A 170 -2.48 4.07 -4.73
C VAL A 170 -1.48 5.19 -4.46
N LEU A 171 -0.35 5.15 -5.16
CA LEU A 171 0.71 6.15 -5.10
C LEU A 171 0.76 6.98 -6.37
N SER A 172 1.02 8.26 -6.21
CA SER A 172 1.30 9.18 -7.31
C SER A 172 2.77 9.08 -7.72
N PRO A 173 3.12 9.30 -9.01
CA PRO A 173 4.49 9.51 -9.44
C PRO A 173 5.27 10.53 -8.58
N PHE A 174 4.58 11.54 -8.02
CA PHE A 174 5.17 12.55 -7.14
C PHE A 174 5.62 11.99 -5.79
N ASP A 175 4.95 10.96 -5.27
CA ASP A 175 5.33 10.30 -4.01
C ASP A 175 6.71 9.64 -4.14
N TYR A 176 6.98 8.99 -5.28
CA TYR A 176 8.27 8.34 -5.54
C TYR A 176 9.42 9.33 -5.70
N ILE A 177 9.12 10.56 -6.08
CA ILE A 177 10.15 11.59 -6.31
C ILE A 177 10.75 12.04 -4.98
N GLU A 178 9.99 11.98 -3.88
CA GLU A 178 10.54 12.13 -2.51
C GLU A 178 11.64 11.09 -2.22
N VAL A 179 11.63 9.94 -2.89
CA VAL A 179 12.64 8.89 -2.77
C VAL A 179 13.77 9.10 -3.78
N PHE A 180 13.45 9.28 -5.07
CA PHE A 180 14.44 9.32 -6.14
C PHE A 180 15.25 10.62 -6.21
N LYS A 181 14.78 11.72 -5.62
CA LYS A 181 15.56 12.97 -5.48
C LYS A 181 16.53 12.96 -4.29
N GLN A 182 16.46 11.98 -3.39
CA GLN A 182 17.40 11.91 -2.27
C GLN A 182 18.82 11.67 -2.78
N THR A 183 19.78 12.32 -2.13
CA THR A 183 21.19 12.10 -2.39
C THR A 183 21.75 11.05 -1.44
N GLY A 184 22.73 10.28 -1.91
CA GLY A 184 23.31 9.18 -1.13
C GLY A 184 22.50 7.88 -1.25
N VAL A 185 22.68 6.98 -0.28
CA VAL A 185 22.10 5.63 -0.33
C VAL A 185 20.63 5.60 0.13
N VAL A 186 19.80 4.96 -0.67
CA VAL A 186 18.40 4.61 -0.39
C VAL A 186 18.30 3.09 -0.31
N GLY A 187 18.31 2.59 0.93
CA GLY A 187 18.11 1.19 1.24
C GLY A 187 16.71 0.87 1.79
N PRO A 188 16.43 -0.41 2.07
CA PRO A 188 15.15 -0.93 2.58
C PRO A 188 14.54 -0.17 3.76
N ASN A 189 15.38 0.26 4.72
CA ASN A 189 14.89 0.93 5.93
C ASN A 189 14.17 2.25 5.60
N LYS A 190 14.70 3.05 4.66
CA LYS A 190 14.07 4.29 4.21
C LYS A 190 12.75 4.03 3.50
N ILE A 191 12.68 2.96 2.71
CA ILE A 191 11.44 2.57 2.02
C ILE A 191 10.40 2.06 3.02
N THR A 192 10.82 1.40 4.08
CA THR A 192 9.94 0.99 5.18
C THR A 192 9.29 2.20 5.86
N GLU A 193 10.06 3.25 6.13
CA GLU A 193 9.54 4.52 6.68
C GLU A 193 8.55 5.18 5.71
N PHE A 194 8.89 5.25 4.42
CA PHE A 194 8.00 5.71 3.36
C PHE A 194 6.69 4.91 3.33
N GLY A 195 6.76 3.57 3.35
CA GLY A 195 5.59 2.70 3.36
C GLY A 195 4.72 2.85 4.62
N ASN A 196 5.32 3.17 5.77
CA ASN A 196 4.59 3.40 7.02
C ASN A 196 3.65 4.61 6.94
N LYS A 197 4.02 5.66 6.18
CA LYS A 197 3.17 6.83 5.89
C LYS A 197 1.84 6.39 5.25
N TYR A 198 1.90 5.55 4.21
CA TYR A 198 0.71 5.08 3.48
C TYR A 198 -0.07 4.01 4.26
N LYS A 199 0.62 3.13 5.00
CA LYS A 199 -0.04 2.22 5.95
C LYS A 199 -0.87 2.98 6.98
N ALA A 200 -0.34 4.08 7.54
CA ALA A 200 -1.06 4.91 8.49
C ALA A 200 -2.29 5.61 7.86
N GLN A 201 -2.18 6.07 6.62
CA GLN A 201 -3.33 6.60 5.86
C GLN A 201 -4.40 5.51 5.65
N GLY A 202 -4.01 4.32 5.21
CA GLY A 202 -4.93 3.18 5.05
C GLY A 202 -5.65 2.82 6.35
N ALA A 203 -4.91 2.79 7.48
CA ALA A 203 -5.49 2.56 8.80
C ALA A 203 -6.51 3.65 9.20
N THR A 204 -6.27 4.90 8.81
CA THR A 204 -7.18 6.02 9.06
C THR A 204 -8.49 5.87 8.28
N ILE A 205 -8.42 5.44 7.02
CA ILE A 205 -9.61 5.13 6.21
C ILE A 205 -10.37 3.93 6.80
N ALA A 206 -9.67 2.87 7.21
CA ALA A 206 -10.27 1.70 7.84
C ALA A 206 -11.06 2.07 9.12
N LYS A 207 -10.47 2.91 9.99
CA LYS A 207 -11.17 3.43 11.18
C LYS A 207 -12.40 4.26 10.81
N SER A 208 -12.32 5.08 9.77
CA SER A 208 -13.46 5.87 9.29
C SER A 208 -14.61 4.97 8.81
N LEU A 209 -14.30 3.84 8.17
CA LEU A 209 -15.28 2.82 7.80
C LEU A 209 -15.90 2.16 9.04
N THR A 210 -15.10 1.83 10.05
CA THR A 210 -15.62 1.28 11.33
C THR A 210 -16.56 2.28 12.02
N VAL A 211 -16.25 3.58 11.99
CA VAL A 211 -17.16 4.63 12.50
C VAL A 211 -18.47 4.64 11.72
N ILE A 212 -18.42 4.60 10.38
CA ILE A 212 -19.64 4.53 9.54
C ILE A 212 -20.49 3.31 9.88
N GLU A 213 -19.89 2.13 10.04
CA GLU A 213 -20.61 0.88 10.36
C GLU A 213 -21.32 0.92 11.71
N ASN A 214 -20.86 1.75 12.63
CA ASN A 214 -21.41 1.87 13.98
C ASN A 214 -22.36 3.05 14.17
N LEU A 215 -22.58 3.86 13.13
CA LEU A 215 -23.57 4.93 13.10
C LEU A 215 -24.86 4.48 12.39
N ASP A 216 -25.92 5.24 12.61
CA ASP A 216 -27.22 5.06 11.96
C ASP A 216 -27.87 6.43 11.73
N PHE A 217 -29.12 6.43 11.25
CA PHE A 217 -29.86 7.67 11.00
C PHE A 217 -30.26 8.42 12.28
N GLN A 218 -30.10 7.83 13.47
CA GLN A 218 -30.41 8.48 14.73
C GLN A 218 -29.23 9.33 15.20
N GLY A 219 -29.51 10.56 15.65
CA GLY A 219 -28.49 11.45 16.20
C GLY A 219 -27.95 10.92 17.53
N ARG A 220 -26.64 10.65 17.58
CA ARG A 220 -25.94 10.11 18.75
C ARG A 220 -24.86 11.05 19.26
N THR A 221 -24.71 11.13 20.57
CA THR A 221 -23.60 11.81 21.23
C THR A 221 -22.30 11.03 21.04
N ILE A 222 -21.16 11.70 21.26
CA ILE A 222 -19.83 11.07 21.18
C ILE A 222 -19.71 9.88 22.15
N ASP A 223 -20.30 9.99 23.34
CA ASP A 223 -20.26 8.94 24.36
C ASP A 223 -21.04 7.68 23.94
N GLU A 224 -22.22 7.85 23.33
CA GLU A 224 -22.99 6.73 22.78
C GLU A 224 -22.27 6.05 21.61
N ILE A 225 -21.65 6.85 20.73
CA ILE A 225 -20.85 6.34 19.59
C ILE A 225 -19.65 5.56 20.11
N LYS A 226 -18.95 6.11 21.12
CA LYS A 226 -17.82 5.45 21.76
C LYS A 226 -18.22 4.10 22.37
N GLY A 227 -19.33 4.04 23.11
CA GLY A 227 -19.83 2.79 23.69
C GLY A 227 -20.09 1.72 22.63
N ARG A 228 -20.70 2.09 21.50
CA ARG A 228 -20.93 1.16 20.37
C ARG A 228 -19.62 0.69 19.73
N LEU A 229 -18.69 1.61 19.52
CA LEU A 229 -17.38 1.29 18.93
C LEU A 229 -16.53 0.41 19.83
N ASP A 230 -16.54 0.63 21.15
CA ASP A 230 -15.80 -0.20 22.10
C ASP A 230 -16.33 -1.64 22.08
N LEU A 231 -17.65 -1.84 22.07
CA LEU A 231 -18.28 -3.15 21.92
C LEU A 231 -17.94 -3.81 20.58
N TYR A 232 -18.01 -3.07 19.48
CA TYR A 232 -17.66 -3.57 18.15
C TYR A 232 -16.19 -3.99 18.07
N CYS A 233 -15.28 -3.16 18.61
CA CYS A 233 -13.85 -3.44 18.62
C CYS A 233 -13.52 -4.69 19.44
N GLU A 234 -14.18 -4.89 20.58
CA GLU A 234 -14.03 -6.08 21.41
C GLU A 234 -14.52 -7.35 20.68
N GLN A 235 -15.72 -7.30 20.10
CA GLN A 235 -16.29 -8.43 19.34
C GLN A 235 -15.45 -8.84 18.13
N LYS A 236 -14.80 -7.88 17.47
CA LYS A 236 -13.98 -8.11 16.28
C LYS A 236 -12.48 -8.26 16.56
N ASN A 237 -12.07 -8.18 17.83
CA ASN A 237 -10.66 -8.15 18.24
C ASN A 237 -9.85 -7.07 17.48
N ILE A 238 -10.45 -5.89 17.30
CA ILE A 238 -9.84 -4.73 16.64
C ILE A 238 -9.34 -3.76 17.71
N ARG A 239 -8.25 -3.05 17.43
CA ARG A 239 -7.74 -2.00 18.30
C ARG A 239 -8.81 -0.94 18.55
N ARG A 240 -9.07 -0.64 19.82
CA ARG A 240 -10.02 0.41 20.24
C ARG A 240 -9.69 1.76 19.61
N ILE A 241 -10.74 2.49 19.26
CA ILE A 241 -10.65 3.86 18.73
C ILE A 241 -10.85 4.83 19.90
N THR A 242 -9.91 5.74 20.08
CA THR A 242 -9.94 6.76 21.15
C THR A 242 -11.01 7.80 20.91
N ARG A 243 -11.42 8.54 21.96
CA ARG A 243 -12.43 9.61 21.84
C ARG A 243 -11.96 10.68 20.84
N GLU A 244 -10.67 11.04 20.91
CA GLU A 244 -10.03 12.03 20.05
C GLU A 244 -10.03 11.58 18.58
N GLU A 245 -9.76 10.29 18.33
CA GLU A 245 -9.84 9.72 16.98
C GLU A 245 -11.28 9.72 16.46
N ILE A 246 -12.27 9.34 17.29
CA ILE A 246 -13.69 9.37 16.91
C ILE A 246 -14.07 10.79 16.47
N ILE A 247 -13.72 11.81 17.26
CA ILE A 247 -14.00 13.23 16.92
C ILE A 247 -13.37 13.61 15.58
N LYS A 248 -12.10 13.24 15.34
CA LYS A 248 -11.41 13.50 14.07
C LYS A 248 -12.12 12.84 12.89
N HIS A 249 -12.51 11.57 13.03
CA HIS A 249 -13.22 10.84 11.97
C HIS A 249 -14.61 11.42 11.71
N LEU A 250 -15.37 11.78 12.75
CA LEU A 250 -16.68 12.42 12.61
C LEU A 250 -16.57 13.77 11.91
N SER A 251 -15.58 14.58 12.27
CA SER A 251 -15.30 15.87 11.60
C SER A 251 -14.95 15.67 10.12
N PHE A 252 -14.03 14.74 9.81
CA PHE A 252 -13.67 14.39 8.44
C PHE A 252 -14.89 13.94 7.62
N LEU A 253 -15.69 13.01 8.14
CA LEU A 253 -16.89 12.47 7.47
C LEU A 253 -18.03 13.49 7.34
N SER A 254 -18.03 14.54 8.17
CA SER A 254 -18.98 15.66 8.11
C SER A 254 -18.51 16.80 7.20
N SER A 255 -17.28 16.74 6.66
CA SER A 255 -16.76 17.76 5.75
C SER A 255 -17.68 17.96 4.54
N GLU A 256 -17.71 19.17 3.99
CA GLU A 256 -18.57 19.50 2.85
C GLU A 256 -18.35 18.58 1.63
N THR A 257 -17.11 18.15 1.42
CA THR A 257 -16.73 17.24 0.32
C THR A 257 -17.33 15.84 0.50
N LEU A 258 -17.21 15.27 1.71
CA LEU A 258 -17.72 13.93 1.97
C LEU A 258 -19.22 13.94 2.23
N ASN A 259 -19.66 14.82 3.12
CA ASN A 259 -21.05 15.03 3.48
C ASN A 259 -21.76 13.71 3.84
N ILE A 260 -21.08 12.83 4.58
CA ILE A 260 -21.56 11.47 4.93
C ILE A 260 -22.36 11.51 6.24
N ILE A 261 -21.98 12.42 7.14
CA ILE A 261 -22.57 12.57 8.47
C ILE A 261 -23.27 13.92 8.61
N ASN A 262 -24.36 13.95 9.39
CA ASN A 262 -24.96 15.16 9.94
C ASN A 262 -24.42 15.41 11.34
N CYS A 263 -24.13 16.67 11.67
CA CYS A 263 -23.89 17.10 13.03
C CYS A 263 -24.92 18.19 13.38
N ILE A 264 -25.86 17.88 14.27
CA ILE A 264 -26.91 18.80 14.72
C ILE A 264 -26.91 18.75 16.24
N ASP A 265 -26.76 19.91 16.90
CA ASP A 265 -26.74 20.06 18.36
C ASP A 265 -25.78 19.08 19.08
N GLY A 266 -24.60 18.87 18.50
CA GLY A 266 -23.57 17.97 19.04
C GLY A 266 -23.88 16.47 18.89
N LYS A 267 -24.92 16.11 18.14
CA LYS A 267 -25.29 14.74 17.81
C LYS A 267 -24.96 14.41 16.36
N TYR A 268 -24.47 13.20 16.14
CA TYR A 268 -24.02 12.71 14.84
C TYR A 268 -24.92 11.61 14.31
N SER A 269 -25.31 11.68 13.05
CA SER A 269 -26.06 10.62 12.35
C SER A 269 -25.61 10.46 10.91
N LEU A 270 -25.81 9.29 10.32
CA LEU A 270 -25.55 9.09 8.90
C LEU A 270 -26.59 9.82 8.03
N ARG A 271 -26.14 10.34 6.89
CA ARG A 271 -27.03 10.82 5.82
C ARG A 271 -27.48 9.72 4.87
N PHE A 272 -26.78 8.58 4.88
CA PHE A 272 -26.99 7.45 3.99
C PHE A 272 -26.97 6.13 4.76
N THR A 273 -27.46 5.04 4.16
CA THR A 273 -27.23 3.71 4.73
C THR A 273 -25.71 3.43 4.81
N PRO A 274 -25.23 2.59 5.75
CA PRO A 274 -23.80 2.29 5.89
C PRO A 274 -23.14 1.84 4.58
N GLY A 275 -23.85 1.05 3.77
CA GLY A 275 -23.38 0.61 2.45
C GLY A 275 -23.17 1.76 1.47
N ILE A 276 -24.12 2.69 1.38
CA ILE A 276 -24.01 3.86 0.50
C ILE A 276 -22.95 4.85 1.04
N ALA A 277 -22.89 5.06 2.36
CA ALA A 277 -21.86 5.88 3.00
C ALA A 277 -20.44 5.36 2.70
N ARG A 278 -20.24 4.03 2.78
CA ARG A 278 -18.99 3.38 2.38
C ARG A 278 -18.66 3.60 0.91
N SER A 279 -19.63 3.39 0.01
CA SER A 279 -19.43 3.62 -1.42
C SER A 279 -19.11 5.08 -1.73
N ARG A 280 -19.73 6.03 -1.03
CA ARG A 280 -19.45 7.46 -1.17
C ARG A 280 -18.04 7.81 -0.71
N LEU A 281 -17.61 7.32 0.46
CA LEU A 281 -16.23 7.52 0.93
C LEU A 281 -15.22 7.00 -0.11
N LYS A 282 -15.44 5.77 -0.61
CA LYS A 282 -14.59 5.19 -1.66
C LYS A 282 -14.59 6.02 -2.95
N SER A 283 -15.75 6.47 -3.41
CA SER A 283 -15.87 7.24 -4.65
C SER A 283 -15.21 8.61 -4.56
N VAL A 284 -15.24 9.27 -3.40
CA VAL A 284 -14.52 10.54 -3.22
C VAL A 284 -13.02 10.29 -3.19
N LEU A 285 -12.57 9.24 -2.49
CA LEU A 285 -11.15 8.89 -2.44
C LEU A 285 -10.60 8.48 -3.82
N SER A 286 -11.38 7.78 -4.66
CA SER A 286 -10.94 7.38 -6.00
C SER A 286 -10.89 8.55 -7.00
N LYS A 287 -11.73 9.58 -6.82
CA LYS A 287 -11.79 10.75 -7.70
C LYS A 287 -10.74 11.82 -7.42
N VAL A 288 -10.04 11.73 -6.28
CA VAL A 288 -8.94 12.64 -5.93
C VAL A 288 -7.62 12.18 -6.57
N SER A 289 -7.58 10.99 -7.17
CA SER A 289 -6.40 10.42 -7.84
C SER A 289 -6.40 10.57 -9.37
N GLU A 290 -7.38 11.24 -9.95
CA GLU A 290 -7.43 11.64 -11.38
C GLU A 290 -7.07 13.12 -11.55
#